data_AF-A0A7C5LE86-F1
#
_entry.id   AF-A0A7C5LE86-F1
#
_cell.length_a   1.000
_cell.length_b   1.000
_cell.length_c   1.000
_cell.angle_alpha   90.00
_cell.angle_beta   90.00
_cell.angle_gamma   90.00
#
_symmetry.space_group_name_H-M   'P 1'
#
loop_
_entity.id
_entity.type
_entity.pdbx_description
1 polymer ?
#
loop_
_entity_poly.entity_id
_entity_poly.type
_entity_poly.pdbx_seq_one_letter_code
_entity_poly.pdbx_strand_id
1 'polypeptide(L)'
;MTKAISGLPFFLLAGILLNSEFTLQHTSKESERKSKEEDSVVFVLEYNLPNFSGGYLTVLRDITGTKYLPLYIGAAEGEAISRALSRQRPPRPLTHDLITEIVSQLGGEIQSLIINDLRDNVFYGTLTIKQGKKIHKIDCRPSDGLALALRSSSEIRVNREVINRAGLSSEEMLKKGYPLNKSNKFLEQGI
;
A
#
# COMPACT_ATOMS: atom_id res chain seq x y z
N MET A 1 50.40 12.05 41.87
CA MET A 1 49.28 12.94 42.25
C MET A 1 48.44 13.19 41.00
N THR A 2 47.40 12.40 40.79
CA THR A 2 46.58 12.44 39.57
C THR A 2 45.22 13.02 39.96
N LYS A 3 44.93 14.26 39.52
CA LYS A 3 43.66 14.94 39.81
C LYS A 3 42.54 14.30 38.98
N ALA A 4 41.54 13.77 39.67
CA ALA A 4 40.29 13.30 39.07
C ALA A 4 39.46 14.49 38.58
N ILE A 5 39.04 14.44 37.32
CA ILE A 5 38.05 15.35 36.74
C ILE A 5 36.70 14.91 37.29
N SER A 6 36.26 15.57 38.36
CA SER A 6 34.89 15.45 38.89
C SER A 6 34.11 16.70 38.48
N GLY A 7 33.02 16.55 37.75
CA GLY A 7 32.22 17.72 37.40
C GLY A 7 31.20 17.61 36.27
N LEU A 8 30.82 16.43 35.76
CA LEU A 8 29.60 16.35 34.94
C LEU A 8 28.39 16.05 35.85
N PRO A 9 27.38 16.92 35.91
CA PRO A 9 26.17 16.63 36.69
C PRO A 9 25.47 15.40 36.10
N PHE A 10 25.07 14.47 36.97
CA PHE A 10 24.44 13.18 36.62
C PHE A 10 23.23 13.34 35.67
N PHE A 11 22.53 14.48 35.73
CA PHE A 11 21.42 14.82 34.85
C PHE A 11 21.82 15.05 33.37
N LEU A 12 23.05 15.49 33.09
CA LEU A 12 23.53 15.67 31.72
C LEU A 12 23.78 14.31 31.04
N LEU A 13 24.29 13.33 31.79
CA LEU A 13 24.51 11.97 31.27
C LEU A 13 23.18 11.27 30.94
N ALA A 14 22.18 11.41 31.81
CA ALA A 14 20.85 10.82 31.59
C ALA A 14 20.15 11.42 30.35
N GLY A 15 20.26 12.72 30.12
CA GLY A 15 19.71 13.39 28.93
C GLY A 15 20.39 13.00 27.62
N ILE A 16 21.71 12.76 27.65
CA ILE A 16 22.46 12.27 26.48
C ILE A 16 22.11 10.80 26.19
N LEU A 17 21.97 9.96 27.21
CA LEU A 17 21.58 8.55 27.06
C LEU A 17 20.14 8.41 26.53
N LEU A 18 19.17 9.17 27.07
CA LEU A 18 17.78 9.17 26.56
C LEU A 18 17.70 9.66 25.10
N ASN A 19 18.44 10.72 24.75
CA ASN A 19 18.49 11.20 23.36
C ASN A 19 19.16 10.19 22.43
N SER A 20 20.17 9.45 22.91
CA SER A 20 20.84 8.43 22.11
C SER A 20 19.93 7.21 21.84
N GLU A 21 19.19 6.72 22.84
CA GLU A 21 18.23 5.62 22.66
C GLU A 21 17.03 6.03 21.78
N PHE A 22 16.50 7.24 21.97
CA PHE A 22 15.42 7.78 21.13
C PHE A 22 15.88 7.93 19.67
N THR A 23 17.09 8.44 19.44
CA THR A 23 17.67 8.59 18.09
C THR A 23 17.97 7.23 17.45
N LEU A 24 18.45 6.25 18.23
CA LEU A 24 18.70 4.88 17.75
C LEU A 24 17.41 4.14 17.39
N GLN A 25 16.35 4.28 18.19
CA GLN A 25 15.03 3.71 17.87
C GLN A 25 14.37 4.36 16.65
N HIS A 26 14.59 5.66 16.43
CA HIS A 26 14.05 6.35 15.26
C HIS A 26 14.82 5.99 13.98
N THR A 27 16.15 5.90 14.06
CA THR A 27 17.00 5.52 12.92
C THR A 27 16.84 4.05 12.52
N SER A 28 16.59 3.13 13.47
CA SER A 28 16.31 1.72 13.16
C SER A 28 14.95 1.51 12.48
N LYS A 29 13.88 2.19 12.94
CA LYS A 29 12.57 2.13 12.27
C LYS A 29 12.59 2.78 10.88
N GLU A 30 13.39 3.82 10.70
CA GLU A 30 13.50 4.52 9.42
C GLU A 30 14.32 3.71 8.40
N SER A 31 15.36 3.00 8.83
CA SER A 31 16.13 2.08 7.97
C SER A 31 15.33 0.83 7.60
N GLU A 32 14.59 0.24 8.53
CA GLU A 32 13.67 -0.88 8.26
C GLU A 32 12.52 -0.48 7.33
N ARG A 33 12.03 0.77 7.41
CA ARG A 33 10.98 1.28 6.51
C ARG A 33 11.50 1.60 5.11
N LYS A 34 12.80 1.88 4.95
CA LYS A 34 13.45 2.07 3.65
C LYS A 34 13.70 0.72 2.98
N SER A 35 14.19 -0.27 3.73
CA SER A 35 14.45 -1.61 3.21
C SER A 35 13.19 -2.33 2.73
N LYS A 36 12.06 -2.15 3.43
CA LYS A 36 10.77 -2.72 3.00
C LYS A 36 10.22 -2.14 1.70
N GLU A 37 10.53 -0.89 1.37
CA GLU A 37 10.07 -0.26 0.13
C GLU A 37 10.95 -0.70 -1.06
N GLU A 38 12.26 -0.90 -0.84
CA GLU A 38 13.18 -1.46 -1.82
C GLU A 38 12.93 -2.96 -2.10
N ASP A 39 12.43 -3.73 -1.13
CA ASP A 39 12.10 -5.15 -1.30
C ASP A 39 10.64 -5.41 -1.73
N SER A 40 10.13 -4.55 -2.62
CA SER A 40 8.78 -4.64 -3.18
C SER A 40 8.79 -4.70 -4.70
N VAL A 41 7.81 -5.37 -5.28
CA VAL A 41 7.65 -5.55 -6.73
C VAL A 41 6.44 -4.77 -7.20
N VAL A 42 6.52 -4.19 -8.41
CA VAL A 42 5.41 -3.45 -9.02
C VAL A 42 4.35 -4.42 -9.53
N PHE A 43 3.10 -4.14 -9.19
CA PHE A 43 1.91 -4.86 -9.63
C PHE A 43 0.97 -3.92 -10.37
N VAL A 44 0.16 -4.51 -11.25
CA VAL A 44 -0.97 -3.85 -11.91
C VAL A 44 -2.26 -4.56 -11.50
N LEU A 45 -3.36 -3.82 -11.45
CA LEU A 45 -4.68 -4.44 -11.28
C LEU A 45 -5.05 -5.16 -12.58
N GLU A 46 -5.18 -6.48 -12.51
CA GLU A 46 -5.51 -7.34 -13.65
C GLU A 46 -7.02 -7.37 -13.90
N TYR A 47 -7.81 -7.61 -12.85
CA TYR A 47 -9.27 -7.45 -12.90
C TYR A 47 -9.88 -7.25 -11.51
N ASN A 48 -11.10 -6.73 -11.49
CA ASN A 48 -11.94 -6.60 -10.31
C ASN A 48 -13.34 -7.10 -10.65
N LEU A 49 -13.70 -8.30 -10.18
CA LEU A 49 -14.95 -8.97 -10.56
C LEU A 49 -15.84 -9.20 -9.33
N PRO A 50 -17.16 -8.99 -9.43
CA PRO A 50 -18.09 -9.44 -8.41
C PRO A 50 -17.94 -10.94 -8.17
N ASN A 51 -18.00 -11.35 -6.90
CA ASN A 51 -17.99 -12.76 -6.51
C ASN A 51 -19.40 -13.19 -6.03
N PHE A 52 -19.65 -14.49 -5.97
CA PHE A 52 -20.96 -15.05 -5.60
C PHE A 52 -21.37 -14.78 -4.14
N SER A 53 -20.42 -14.33 -3.31
CA SER A 53 -20.62 -14.05 -1.89
C SER A 53 -21.04 -12.60 -1.62
N GLY A 54 -21.32 -11.83 -2.68
CA GLY A 54 -21.72 -10.42 -2.57
C GLY A 54 -20.55 -9.44 -2.41
N GLY A 55 -19.30 -9.89 -2.56
CA GLY A 55 -18.10 -9.04 -2.59
C GLY A 55 -17.46 -8.98 -3.97
N TYR A 56 -16.19 -8.65 -4.01
CA TYR A 56 -15.36 -8.65 -5.21
C TYR A 56 -14.12 -9.54 -5.03
N LEU A 57 -13.72 -10.19 -6.11
CA LEU A 57 -12.39 -10.74 -6.28
C LEU A 57 -11.57 -9.75 -7.10
N THR A 58 -10.61 -9.10 -6.44
CA THR A 58 -9.64 -8.21 -7.08
C THR A 58 -8.33 -8.96 -7.23
N VAL A 59 -7.82 -9.05 -8.46
CA VAL A 59 -6.54 -9.72 -8.73
C VAL A 59 -5.53 -8.69 -9.18
N LEU A 60 -4.40 -8.67 -8.49
CA LEU A 60 -3.21 -7.95 -8.93
C LEU A 60 -2.28 -8.93 -9.65
N ARG A 61 -1.60 -8.46 -10.69
CA ARG A 61 -0.57 -9.22 -11.42
C ARG A 61 0.73 -8.42 -11.40
N ASP A 62 1.85 -9.10 -11.15
CA ASP A 62 3.14 -8.46 -11.25
C ASP A 62 3.43 -8.06 -12.72
N ILE A 63 4.31 -7.08 -12.92
CA ILE A 63 4.61 -6.60 -14.28
C ILE A 63 5.21 -7.67 -15.20
N THR A 64 5.84 -8.73 -14.65
CA THR A 64 6.37 -9.85 -15.46
C THR A 64 5.31 -10.86 -15.85
N GLY A 65 4.13 -10.85 -15.20
CA GLY A 65 3.03 -11.77 -15.46
C GLY A 65 3.22 -13.18 -14.89
N THR A 66 4.15 -13.34 -13.94
CA THR A 66 4.51 -14.62 -13.33
C THR A 66 3.87 -14.83 -11.97
N LYS A 67 3.45 -13.75 -11.30
CA LYS A 67 2.86 -13.75 -9.96
C LYS A 67 1.55 -12.97 -9.93
N TYR A 68 0.57 -13.55 -9.26
CA TYR A 68 -0.77 -13.01 -9.07
C TYR A 68 -1.09 -12.93 -7.59
N LEU A 69 -1.75 -11.87 -7.15
CA LEU A 69 -2.21 -11.70 -5.78
C LEU A 69 -3.73 -11.52 -5.78
N PRO A 70 -4.51 -12.58 -5.47
CA PRO A 70 -5.94 -12.47 -5.30
C PRO A 70 -6.30 -11.85 -3.94
N LEU A 71 -7.21 -10.88 -3.96
CA LEU A 71 -7.74 -10.18 -2.80
C LEU A 71 -9.27 -10.29 -2.79
N TYR A 72 -9.82 -10.74 -1.66
CA TYR A 72 -11.27 -10.70 -1.43
C TYR A 72 -11.63 -9.37 -0.78
N ILE A 73 -12.46 -8.59 -1.47
CA ILE A 73 -12.81 -7.23 -1.07
C ILE A 73 -14.33 -7.15 -0.87
N GLY A 74 -14.77 -6.37 0.11
CA GLY A 74 -16.20 -6.12 0.36
C GLY A 74 -16.90 -5.46 -0.83
N ALA A 75 -18.23 -5.53 -0.85
CA ALA A 75 -19.05 -4.99 -1.94
C ALA A 75 -18.77 -3.50 -2.20
N ALA A 76 -18.82 -2.70 -1.13
CA ALA A 76 -18.69 -1.25 -1.20
C ALA A 76 -17.27 -0.84 -1.65
N GLU A 77 -16.25 -1.48 -1.11
CA GLU A 77 -14.87 -1.18 -1.48
C GLU A 77 -14.53 -1.67 -2.90
N GLY A 78 -15.04 -2.84 -3.29
CA GLY A 78 -14.86 -3.37 -4.65
C GLY A 78 -15.52 -2.47 -5.69
N GLU A 79 -16.69 -1.92 -5.40
CA GLU A 79 -17.35 -0.94 -6.26
C GLU A 79 -16.55 0.38 -6.36
N ALA A 80 -15.94 0.83 -5.27
CA ALA A 80 -15.06 2.01 -5.28
C ALA A 80 -13.82 1.83 -6.17
N ILE A 81 -13.29 0.60 -6.25
CA ILE A 81 -12.20 0.20 -7.16
C ILE A 81 -12.70 0.16 -8.61
N SER A 82 -13.85 -0.46 -8.88
CA SER A 82 -14.45 -0.49 -10.23
C SER A 82 -14.67 0.90 -10.81
N ARG A 83 -15.14 1.85 -9.98
CA ARG A 83 -15.29 3.26 -10.38
C ARG A 83 -13.96 3.95 -10.67
N ALA A 84 -12.89 3.57 -9.97
CA ALA A 84 -11.56 4.06 -10.30
C ALA A 84 -11.10 3.56 -11.67
N LEU A 85 -11.38 2.29 -11.98
CA LEU A 85 -11.00 1.65 -13.24
C LEU A 85 -11.79 2.17 -14.44
N SER A 86 -13.06 2.55 -14.27
CA SER A 86 -13.87 3.12 -15.35
C SER A 86 -13.37 4.48 -15.82
N ARG A 87 -12.55 5.18 -15.00
CA ARG A 87 -12.02 6.53 -15.25
C ARG A 87 -13.11 7.58 -15.51
N GLN A 88 -14.37 7.26 -15.26
CA GLN A 88 -15.48 8.20 -15.39
C GLN A 88 -15.58 9.03 -14.12
N ARG A 89 -15.66 10.36 -14.27
CA ARG A 89 -15.88 11.26 -13.14
C ARG A 89 -17.37 11.32 -12.81
N PRO A 90 -17.78 11.03 -11.56
CA PRO A 90 -19.16 11.20 -11.15
C PRO A 90 -19.55 12.69 -11.13
N PRO A 91 -20.85 13.03 -11.23
CA PRO A 91 -21.33 14.42 -11.19
C PRO A 91 -21.01 15.13 -9.86
N ARG A 92 -20.84 14.36 -8.78
CA ARG A 92 -20.37 14.82 -7.47
C ARG A 92 -19.26 13.90 -6.98
N PRO A 93 -18.20 14.42 -6.33
CA PRO A 93 -17.10 13.60 -5.85
C PRO A 93 -17.60 12.59 -4.82
N LEU A 94 -17.21 11.32 -4.98
CA LEU A 94 -17.41 10.28 -3.99
C LEU A 94 -16.27 10.33 -2.96
N THR A 95 -16.32 9.44 -1.95
CA THR A 95 -15.37 9.44 -0.83
C THR A 95 -13.91 9.44 -1.27
N HIS A 96 -13.51 8.53 -2.16
CA HIS A 96 -12.12 8.46 -2.62
C HIS A 96 -11.75 9.62 -3.56
N ASP A 97 -12.71 10.18 -4.31
CA ASP A 97 -12.47 11.38 -5.11
C ASP A 97 -12.20 12.60 -4.21
N LEU A 98 -13.01 12.75 -3.15
CA LEU A 98 -12.85 13.79 -2.15
C LEU A 98 -11.50 13.66 -1.41
N ILE A 99 -11.09 12.45 -1.05
CA ILE A 99 -9.80 12.22 -0.38
C ILE A 99 -8.63 12.60 -1.30
N THR A 100 -8.64 12.18 -2.56
CA THR A 100 -7.59 12.55 -3.53
C THR A 100 -7.52 14.08 -3.69
N GLU A 101 -8.66 14.76 -3.76
CA GLU A 101 -8.72 16.22 -3.83
C GLU A 101 -8.16 16.89 -2.57
N ILE A 102 -8.55 16.42 -1.37
CA ILE A 102 -8.03 16.94 -0.10
C ILE A 102 -6.50 16.81 -0.05
N VAL A 103 -5.96 15.64 -0.41
CA VAL A 103 -4.50 15.43 -0.44
C VAL A 103 -3.84 16.42 -1.39
N SER A 104 -4.38 16.59 -2.60
CA SER A 104 -3.84 17.52 -3.59
C SER A 104 -3.88 18.97 -3.14
N GLN A 105 -5.02 19.44 -2.61
CA GLN A 105 -5.22 20.82 -2.14
C GLN A 105 -4.33 21.17 -0.93
N LEU A 106 -3.97 20.17 -0.12
CA LEU A 106 -3.01 20.33 0.97
C LEU A 106 -1.54 20.22 0.51
N GLY A 107 -1.30 20.17 -0.81
CA GLY A 107 0.04 20.10 -1.41
C GLY A 107 0.68 18.71 -1.35
N GLY A 108 -0.12 17.67 -1.16
CA GLY A 108 0.29 16.27 -1.15
C GLY A 108 0.15 15.59 -2.51
N GLU A 109 1.01 14.62 -2.76
CA GLU A 109 1.00 13.75 -3.94
C GLU A 109 1.01 12.30 -3.47
N ILE A 110 -0.02 11.53 -3.81
CA ILE A 110 -0.03 10.08 -3.56
C ILE A 110 0.99 9.45 -4.52
N GLN A 111 2.05 8.87 -3.97
CA GLN A 111 3.15 8.31 -4.78
C GLN A 111 2.98 6.83 -5.04
N SER A 112 2.59 6.08 -4.01
CA SER A 112 2.45 4.63 -4.11
C SER A 112 1.51 4.06 -3.05
N LEU A 113 0.94 2.91 -3.38
CA LEU A 113 0.42 1.95 -2.43
C LEU A 113 1.41 0.78 -2.32
N ILE A 114 1.76 0.38 -1.11
CA ILE A 114 2.55 -0.81 -0.85
C ILE A 114 1.72 -1.79 -0.01
N ILE A 115 1.36 -2.95 -0.55
CA ILE A 115 0.82 -4.06 0.24
C ILE A 115 2.01 -4.73 0.93
N ASN A 116 2.19 -4.39 2.20
CA ASN A 116 3.46 -4.60 2.90
C ASN A 116 3.44 -5.73 3.92
N ASP A 117 2.27 -6.22 4.32
CA ASP A 117 2.14 -7.28 5.32
C ASP A 117 0.87 -8.13 5.14
N LEU A 118 0.89 -9.33 5.72
CA LEU A 118 -0.21 -10.26 5.81
C LEU A 118 -0.19 -10.90 7.21
N ARG A 119 -1.22 -10.68 8.01
CA ARG A 119 -1.32 -11.24 9.38
C ARG A 119 -2.71 -11.82 9.57
N ASP A 120 -2.80 -13.06 10.05
CA ASP A 120 -4.08 -13.74 10.28
C ASP A 120 -5.03 -13.68 9.06
N ASN A 121 -4.47 -13.85 7.86
CA ASN A 121 -5.14 -13.72 6.56
C ASN A 121 -5.71 -12.32 6.24
N VAL A 122 -5.29 -11.29 6.97
CA VAL A 122 -5.61 -9.88 6.73
C VAL A 122 -4.40 -9.19 6.11
N PHE A 123 -4.62 -8.61 4.92
CA PHE A 123 -3.60 -7.81 4.24
C PHE A 123 -3.56 -6.39 4.78
N TYR A 124 -2.36 -5.84 4.87
CA TYR A 124 -2.10 -4.46 5.25
C TYR A 124 -1.44 -3.70 4.11
N GLY A 125 -1.76 -2.41 4.01
CA GLY A 125 -1.24 -1.50 3.01
C GLY A 125 -0.63 -0.26 3.64
N THR A 126 0.35 0.32 2.98
CA THR A 126 0.88 1.65 3.29
C THR A 126 0.72 2.54 2.08
N LEU A 127 0.01 3.65 2.25
CA LEU A 127 -0.08 4.70 1.26
C LEU A 127 1.04 5.71 1.52
N THR A 128 1.89 5.92 0.52
CA THR A 128 2.97 6.91 0.58
C THR A 128 2.50 8.21 -0.04
N ILE A 129 2.50 9.30 0.73
CA ILE A 129 2.15 10.65 0.27
C ILE A 129 3.37 11.56 0.42
N LYS A 130 3.79 12.19 -0.67
CA LYS A 130 4.84 13.21 -0.66
C LYS A 130 4.23 14.59 -0.53
N GLN A 131 4.72 15.39 0.42
CA GLN A 131 4.33 16.78 0.61
C GLN A 131 5.59 17.65 0.68
N GLY A 132 5.95 18.26 -0.44
CA GLY A 132 7.24 18.95 -0.59
C GLY A 132 8.42 17.99 -0.40
N LYS A 133 9.19 18.20 0.68
CA LYS A 133 10.32 17.33 1.07
C LYS A 133 9.94 16.23 2.06
N LYS A 134 8.71 16.25 2.60
CA LYS A 134 8.26 15.27 3.59
C LYS A 134 7.61 14.08 2.88
N ILE A 135 7.84 12.89 3.41
CA ILE A 135 7.18 11.65 3.00
C ILE A 135 6.34 11.18 4.18
N HIS A 136 5.03 11.07 3.95
CA HIS A 136 4.06 10.55 4.92
C HIS A 136 3.73 9.11 4.52
N LYS A 137 3.79 8.19 5.49
CA LYS A 137 3.40 6.79 5.32
C LYS A 137 2.15 6.54 6.16
N ILE A 138 1.04 6.25 5.49
CA ILE A 138 -0.28 6.11 6.12
C ILE A 138 -0.69 4.65 6.03
N ASP A 139 -0.99 4.04 7.18
CA ASP A 139 -1.56 2.70 7.24
C ASP A 139 -2.96 2.70 6.62
N CYS A 140 -3.25 1.71 5.78
CA CYS A 140 -4.53 1.59 5.10
C CYS A 140 -4.88 0.13 4.79
N ARG A 141 -6.16 -0.14 4.58
CA ARG A 141 -6.59 -1.40 3.95
C ARG A 141 -6.17 -1.38 2.47
N PRO A 142 -5.74 -2.51 1.89
CA PRO A 142 -5.41 -2.57 0.46
C PRO A 142 -6.53 -2.09 -0.44
N SER A 143 -7.79 -2.31 -0.08
CA SER A 143 -8.94 -1.89 -0.88
C SER A 143 -9.05 -0.36 -1.01
N ASP A 144 -8.85 0.37 0.09
CA ASP A 144 -8.84 1.83 0.09
C ASP A 144 -7.61 2.37 -0.65
N GLY A 145 -6.45 1.76 -0.39
CA GLY A 145 -5.20 2.09 -1.06
C GLY A 145 -5.30 1.92 -2.57
N LEU A 146 -5.91 0.82 -3.05
CA LEU A 146 -6.10 0.56 -4.48
C LEU A 146 -7.03 1.60 -5.10
N ALA A 147 -8.15 1.92 -4.44
CA ALA A 147 -9.09 2.92 -4.91
C ALA A 147 -8.46 4.32 -5.04
N LEU A 148 -7.52 4.67 -4.16
CA LEU A 148 -6.76 5.92 -4.23
C LEU A 148 -5.66 5.87 -5.29
N ALA A 149 -4.82 4.83 -5.29
CA ALA A 149 -3.70 4.68 -6.22
C ALA A 149 -4.16 4.69 -7.68
N LEU A 150 -5.30 4.06 -7.99
CA LEU A 150 -5.89 4.08 -9.33
C LEU A 150 -6.35 5.48 -9.75
N ARG A 151 -6.93 6.27 -8.83
CA ARG A 151 -7.39 7.64 -9.11
C ARG A 151 -6.23 8.62 -9.29
N SER A 152 -5.18 8.47 -8.50
CA SER A 152 -3.97 9.29 -8.59
C SER A 152 -2.95 8.78 -9.59
N SER A 153 -3.23 7.67 -10.29
CA SER A 153 -2.28 7.01 -11.21
C SER A 153 -0.92 6.69 -10.55
N SER A 154 -0.97 6.30 -9.28
CA SER A 154 0.20 5.99 -8.45
C SER A 154 0.61 4.53 -8.58
N GLU A 155 1.87 4.22 -8.25
CA GLU A 155 2.35 2.85 -8.29
C GLU A 155 1.65 1.96 -7.26
N ILE A 156 1.34 0.73 -7.66
CA ILE A 156 0.90 -0.33 -6.74
C ILE A 156 2.06 -1.32 -6.60
N ARG A 157 2.49 -1.57 -5.37
CA ARG A 157 3.63 -2.42 -5.05
C ARG A 157 3.24 -3.46 -4.01
N VAL A 158 3.92 -4.60 -4.04
CA VAL A 158 3.70 -5.70 -3.08
C VAL A 158 5.06 -6.16 -2.55
N ASN A 159 5.19 -6.26 -1.23
CA ASN A 159 6.42 -6.77 -0.62
C ASN A 159 6.67 -8.23 -0.98
N ARG A 160 7.93 -8.60 -1.19
CA ARG A 160 8.28 -9.99 -1.54
C ARG A 160 7.80 -11.00 -0.53
N GLU A 161 7.81 -10.68 0.76
CA GLU A 161 7.28 -11.57 1.80
C GLU A 161 5.78 -11.87 1.59
N VAL A 162 4.98 -10.86 1.24
CA VAL A 162 3.55 -11.03 0.93
C VAL A 162 3.38 -11.88 -0.33
N ILE A 163 4.20 -11.64 -1.36
CA ILE A 163 4.20 -12.45 -2.59
C ILE A 163 4.54 -13.91 -2.29
N ASN A 164 5.52 -14.17 -1.44
CA ASN A 164 5.93 -15.53 -1.09
C ASN A 164 4.84 -16.28 -0.30
N ARG A 165 4.05 -15.56 0.50
CA ARG A 165 3.03 -16.14 1.36
C ARG A 165 1.67 -16.31 0.68
N ALA A 166 1.29 -15.40 -0.22
CA ALA A 166 -0.04 -15.37 -0.83
C ALA A 166 -0.04 -15.19 -2.35
N GLY A 167 1.12 -14.95 -2.96
CA GLY A 167 1.25 -14.85 -4.40
C GLY A 167 1.18 -16.22 -5.07
N LEU A 168 0.46 -16.28 -6.19
CA LEU A 168 0.21 -17.49 -6.97
C LEU A 168 0.84 -17.38 -8.34
N SER A 169 1.32 -18.50 -8.86
CA SER A 169 1.64 -18.65 -10.29
C SER A 169 0.37 -18.79 -11.14
N SER A 170 0.50 -18.64 -12.45
CA SER A 170 -0.60 -18.88 -13.39
C SER A 170 -1.21 -20.29 -13.24
N GLU A 171 -0.38 -21.32 -13.02
CA GLU A 171 -0.86 -22.69 -12.84
C GLU A 171 -1.69 -22.82 -11.56
N GLU A 172 -1.24 -22.23 -10.45
CA GLU A 172 -1.97 -22.23 -9.17
C GLU A 172 -3.27 -21.43 -9.25
N MET A 173 -3.29 -20.32 -10.01
CA MET A 173 -4.50 -19.56 -10.28
C MET A 173 -5.57 -20.44 -10.94
N LEU A 174 -5.20 -21.16 -12.01
CA LEU A 174 -6.11 -22.07 -12.71
C LEU A 174 -6.58 -23.23 -11.81
N LYS A 175 -5.66 -23.86 -11.06
CA LYS A 175 -6.00 -24.93 -10.12
C LYS A 175 -7.00 -24.48 -9.05
N LYS A 176 -6.93 -23.23 -8.61
CA LYS A 176 -7.86 -22.62 -7.65
C LYS A 176 -9.13 -22.05 -8.31
N GLY A 177 -9.28 -22.20 -9.63
CA GLY A 177 -10.46 -21.73 -10.36
C GLY A 177 -10.49 -20.21 -10.58
N TYR A 178 -9.37 -19.51 -10.38
CA TYR A 178 -9.29 -18.09 -10.71
C TYR A 178 -9.16 -17.90 -12.21
N PRO A 179 -9.97 -17.03 -12.83
CA PRO A 179 -9.87 -16.78 -14.26
C PRO A 179 -8.53 -16.11 -14.60
N LEU A 180 -7.89 -16.54 -15.68
CA LEU A 180 -6.75 -15.87 -16.30
C LEU A 180 -7.17 -15.28 -17.65
N ASN A 181 -6.46 -14.25 -18.13
CA ASN A 181 -6.69 -13.59 -19.42
C ASN A 181 -8.10 -12.99 -19.61
N LYS A 182 -8.75 -12.56 -18.53
CA LYS A 182 -9.94 -11.69 -18.63
C LYS A 182 -9.50 -10.24 -18.78
N SER A 183 -8.80 -9.93 -19.87
CA SER A 183 -8.47 -8.55 -20.23
C SER A 183 -9.77 -7.78 -20.43
N ASN A 184 -10.08 -6.86 -19.51
CA ASN A 184 -10.89 -5.64 -19.66
C ASN A 184 -12.17 -5.61 -20.54
N LYS A 185 -12.78 -6.74 -20.89
CA LYS A 185 -14.07 -6.74 -21.62
C LYS A 185 -15.23 -6.09 -20.84
N PHE A 186 -15.09 -5.92 -19.53
CA PHE A 186 -16.07 -5.20 -18.70
C PHE A 186 -15.87 -3.68 -18.67
N LEU A 187 -14.71 -3.15 -19.09
CA LEU A 187 -14.48 -1.70 -19.17
C LEU A 187 -14.87 -1.11 -20.53
N GLU A 188 -15.03 -1.93 -21.57
CA GLU A 188 -15.51 -1.49 -22.89
C GLU A 188 -17.04 -1.44 -23.01
N GLN A 189 -17.77 -2.09 -22.10
CA GLN A 189 -19.22 -1.99 -22.05
C GLN A 189 -19.60 -0.89 -21.07
N GLY A 190 -19.59 0.35 -21.59
CA GLY A 190 -20.08 1.53 -20.91
C GLY A 190 -21.47 1.29 -20.34
N ILE A 191 -21.56 1.38 -19.02
CA ILE A 191 -22.75 1.88 -18.33
C ILE A 191 -22.58 3.40 -18.23
#